data_AF-A0A1C3E5G5-F1
#
_entry.id   AF-A0A1C3E5G5-F1
#
_cell.length_a   1.000
_cell.length_b   1.000
_cell.length_c   1.000
_cell.angle_alpha   90.00
_cell.angle_beta   90.00
_cell.angle_gamma   90.00
#
_symmetry.space_group_name_H-M   'P 1'
#
loop_
_entity.id
_entity.type
_entity.pdbx_description
1 polymer ?
#
loop_
_entity_poly.entity_id
_entity_poly.type
_entity_poly.pdbx_seq_one_letter_code
_entity_poly.pdbx_strand_id
1 'polypeptide(L)'
;MTIALLFVVNGSCLPLAQAAEPRIATRIFFQDDETHELKWSDVKVGDSIQLTEPALVDGFPKLKLEQQTLVQMEAAAGFLLVGVRDDEDGSFQSGWVLIDTGVVEEEHGDHSHWYYTHAPRVRASLLDEKQGNPAHLYCYEDVFYLANDRMNGYTRIDPSSISPMDNEEAIRKKAEFIPGGGGHITLAVVNKSLGFSSWIDREGPNKGRVDVTPVNSSSRKVDSSFNLPSGGIHGATTLHNKVFFAPADGICWVDASNWHSDHKDPPAIHHISLGKMDNKPLRTGSFTTFAPYVAFTTGSGKESALGLIDASKSDPDWIRIPLALAEGNRAVGPYFLKPRKGSPLAFIFHDHPASVDAPNRLTLLELDPNGDGQWNDAQVAEEFDVGKSRVEGHSGHHALDFDADRRRAFFTNPGEGTVSVFSIADRKTVANLHVGGIPSKIVAIGGRASQH
;
A
#
# COMPACT_ATOMS: atom_id res chain seq x y z
N MET A 1 34.08 -32.94 73.92
CA MET A 1 33.51 -33.55 72.70
C MET A 1 32.24 -32.77 72.38
N THR A 2 32.38 -31.73 71.57
CA THR A 2 31.27 -30.85 71.14
C THR A 2 31.59 -30.48 69.70
N ILE A 3 30.73 -30.93 68.78
CA ILE A 3 30.94 -30.92 67.33
C ILE A 3 30.66 -29.50 66.81
N ALA A 4 31.64 -28.88 66.16
CA ALA A 4 31.46 -27.65 65.41
C ALA A 4 30.90 -27.99 64.01
N LEU A 5 29.70 -27.49 63.71
CA LEU A 5 29.04 -27.68 62.43
C LEU A 5 29.57 -26.63 61.44
N LEU A 6 30.35 -27.07 60.46
CA LEU A 6 30.84 -26.25 59.36
C LEU A 6 29.74 -26.14 58.29
N PHE A 7 29.16 -24.95 58.10
CA PHE A 7 28.29 -24.67 56.96
C PHE A 7 29.15 -24.38 55.72
N VAL A 8 29.20 -25.33 54.79
CA VAL A 8 29.73 -25.11 53.45
C VAL A 8 28.64 -24.45 52.62
N VAL A 9 28.82 -23.15 52.32
CA VAL A 9 27.97 -22.44 51.37
C VAL A 9 28.40 -22.84 49.97
N ASN A 10 27.68 -23.79 49.37
CA ASN A 10 27.81 -24.09 47.94
C ASN A 10 27.23 -22.93 47.14
N GLY A 11 28.12 -22.03 46.69
CA GLY A 11 27.82 -21.01 45.69
C GLY A 11 27.42 -21.67 44.39
N SER A 12 26.12 -21.87 44.20
CA SER A 12 25.55 -22.29 42.93
C SER A 12 25.61 -21.07 42.00
N CYS A 13 26.64 -20.98 41.16
CA CYS A 13 26.59 -20.11 39.99
C CYS A 13 25.42 -20.59 39.13
N LEU A 14 24.29 -19.88 39.21
CA LEU A 14 23.24 -19.99 38.20
C LEU A 14 23.90 -19.70 36.85
N PRO A 15 23.74 -20.56 35.83
CA PRO A 15 24.20 -20.21 34.49
C PRO A 15 23.54 -18.89 34.11
N LEU A 16 24.35 -17.91 33.70
CA LEU A 16 23.86 -16.70 33.02
C LEU A 16 22.88 -17.18 31.94
N ALA A 17 21.61 -16.79 32.08
CA ALA A 17 20.60 -17.09 31.08
C ALA A 17 21.14 -16.62 29.74
N GLN A 18 21.41 -17.57 28.84
CA GLN A 18 21.86 -17.26 27.50
C GLN A 18 20.77 -16.39 26.86
N ALA A 19 21.12 -15.17 26.45
CA ALA A 19 20.19 -14.25 25.81
C ALA A 19 19.53 -14.99 24.66
N ALA A 20 18.19 -15.01 24.65
CA ALA A 20 17.44 -15.69 23.61
C ALA A 20 17.84 -15.09 22.25
N GLU A 21 18.17 -15.93 21.27
CA GLU A 21 18.55 -15.45 19.96
C GLU A 21 17.45 -14.55 19.36
N PRO A 22 17.81 -13.39 18.79
CA PRO A 22 16.85 -12.49 18.15
C PRO A 22 16.03 -13.24 17.09
N ARG A 23 14.71 -13.20 17.21
CA ARG A 23 13.79 -13.85 16.27
C ARG A 23 13.39 -12.88 15.18
N ILE A 24 13.22 -13.38 13.95
CA ILE A 24 12.63 -12.58 12.87
C ILE A 24 11.20 -12.22 13.27
N ALA A 25 10.86 -10.95 13.18
CA ALA A 25 9.54 -10.40 13.43
C ALA A 25 8.75 -10.18 12.13
N THR A 26 9.43 -9.78 11.06
CA THR A 26 8.89 -9.61 9.71
C THR A 26 10.06 -9.57 8.72
N ARG A 27 9.79 -9.81 7.44
CA ARG A 27 10.66 -9.36 6.34
C ARG A 27 10.12 -8.04 5.82
N ILE A 28 11.01 -7.10 5.51
CA ILE A 28 10.64 -5.86 4.82
C ILE A 28 11.28 -5.83 3.44
N PHE A 29 10.53 -5.33 2.47
CA PHE A 29 11.00 -4.95 1.14
C PHE A 29 10.86 -3.45 1.04
N PHE A 30 11.84 -2.78 0.44
CA PHE A 30 11.76 -1.36 0.18
C PHE A 30 12.43 -0.99 -1.15
N GLN A 31 11.86 0.01 -1.80
CA GLN A 31 12.44 0.61 -2.99
C GLN A 31 13.44 1.69 -2.57
N ASP A 32 14.56 1.78 -3.28
CA ASP A 32 15.51 2.87 -3.14
C ASP A 32 15.41 3.79 -4.35
N ASP A 33 14.85 4.99 -4.17
CA ASP A 33 14.68 5.97 -5.23
C ASP A 33 16.01 6.56 -5.70
N GLU A 34 17.13 6.38 -4.97
CA GLU A 34 18.45 6.83 -5.42
C GLU A 34 19.06 5.85 -6.43
N THR A 35 18.91 4.55 -6.20
CA THR A 35 19.56 3.50 -7.00
C THR A 35 18.58 2.73 -7.90
N HIS A 36 17.28 3.00 -7.79
CA HIS A 36 16.19 2.28 -8.45
C HIS A 36 16.27 0.75 -8.24
N GLU A 37 16.70 0.36 -7.03
CA GLU A 37 16.84 -1.03 -6.62
C GLU A 37 15.70 -1.43 -5.69
N LEU A 38 15.32 -2.71 -5.76
CA LEU A 38 14.50 -3.35 -4.74
C LEU A 38 15.40 -4.03 -3.71
N LYS A 39 15.34 -3.55 -2.47
CA LYS A 39 16.11 -4.07 -1.33
C LYS A 39 15.19 -4.80 -0.37
N TRP A 40 15.75 -5.72 0.41
CA TRP A 40 15.03 -6.43 1.46
C TRP A 40 15.89 -6.65 2.69
N SER A 41 15.25 -6.84 3.84
CA SER A 41 15.90 -7.16 5.10
C SER A 41 14.95 -7.91 6.04
N ASP A 42 15.47 -8.81 6.87
CA ASP A 42 14.73 -9.39 7.97
C ASP A 42 14.86 -8.50 9.21
N VAL A 43 13.72 -8.10 9.77
CA VAL A 43 13.67 -7.38 11.04
C VAL A 43 13.75 -8.40 12.17
N LYS A 44 14.80 -8.33 12.98
CA LYS A 44 15.00 -9.19 14.15
C LYS A 44 14.69 -8.45 15.44
N VAL A 45 14.03 -9.15 16.37
CA VAL A 45 13.67 -8.63 17.69
C VAL A 45 14.25 -9.53 18.77
N GLY A 46 15.15 -8.95 19.57
CA GLY A 46 15.69 -9.50 20.82
C GLY A 46 15.73 -8.39 21.87
N ASP A 47 16.87 -8.22 22.55
CA ASP A 47 17.10 -7.09 23.47
C ASP A 47 17.06 -5.72 22.76
N SER A 48 17.37 -5.71 21.47
CA SER A 48 17.22 -4.58 20.57
C SER A 48 16.57 -5.01 19.26
N ILE A 49 15.99 -4.06 18.54
CA ILE A 49 15.48 -4.28 17.17
C ILE A 49 16.61 -4.02 16.19
N GLN A 50 16.84 -4.95 15.27
CA GLN A 50 17.93 -4.89 14.29
C GLN A 50 17.43 -5.33 12.91
N LEU A 51 18.10 -4.85 11.86
CA LEU A 51 17.96 -5.37 10.50
C LEU A 51 19.08 -6.38 10.24
N THR A 52 18.80 -7.41 9.44
CA THR A 52 19.90 -8.01 8.67
C THR A 52 20.44 -6.98 7.67
N GLU A 53 21.69 -7.11 7.25
CA GLU A 53 22.25 -6.23 6.23
C GLU A 53 21.30 -6.17 5.02
N PRO A 54 20.83 -4.97 4.62
CA PRO A 54 19.96 -4.83 3.46
C PRO A 54 20.61 -5.44 2.22
N ALA A 55 19.88 -6.33 1.55
CA ALA A 55 20.36 -7.05 0.38
C ALA A 55 19.48 -6.75 -0.84
N LEU A 56 20.07 -6.86 -2.03
CA LEU A 56 19.32 -6.84 -3.28
C LEU A 56 18.50 -8.13 -3.42
N VAL A 57 17.35 -8.05 -4.07
CA VAL A 57 16.60 -9.24 -4.47
C VAL A 57 17.34 -9.95 -5.60
N ASP A 58 17.58 -11.25 -5.45
CA ASP A 58 18.30 -12.04 -6.45
C ASP A 58 17.54 -12.06 -7.78
N GLY A 59 18.26 -11.83 -8.88
CA GLY A 59 17.70 -11.74 -10.21
C GLY A 59 16.92 -10.44 -10.52
N PHE A 60 16.87 -9.46 -9.62
CA PHE A 60 16.24 -8.17 -9.93
C PHE A 60 16.97 -7.45 -11.07
N PRO A 61 16.26 -6.96 -12.09
CA PRO A 61 16.90 -6.34 -13.25
C PRO A 61 17.61 -5.05 -12.87
N LYS A 62 18.80 -4.85 -13.41
CA LYS A 62 19.53 -3.59 -13.26
C LYS A 62 18.88 -2.53 -14.14
N LEU A 63 18.21 -1.57 -13.52
CA LEU A 63 17.54 -0.47 -14.21
C LEU A 63 18.53 0.60 -14.65
N LYS A 64 18.19 1.32 -15.72
CA LYS A 64 18.91 2.52 -16.14
C LYS A 64 18.33 3.74 -15.42
N LEU A 65 19.06 4.30 -14.47
CA LEU A 65 18.59 5.39 -13.60
C LEU A 65 17.94 6.55 -14.35
N GLU A 66 18.54 6.97 -15.46
CA GLU A 66 18.05 8.12 -16.25
C GLU A 66 16.81 7.80 -17.08
N GLN A 67 16.53 6.52 -17.34
CA GLN A 67 15.48 6.08 -18.28
C GLN A 67 14.35 5.31 -17.64
N GLN A 68 14.56 4.75 -16.45
CA GLN A 68 13.61 3.85 -15.79
C GLN A 68 13.47 4.21 -14.33
N THR A 69 12.25 4.15 -13.81
CA THR A 69 11.94 4.35 -12.39
C THR A 69 11.05 3.22 -11.88
N LEU A 70 11.15 2.95 -10.58
CA LEU A 70 10.18 2.10 -9.89
C LEU A 70 8.92 2.92 -9.60
N VAL A 71 7.74 2.29 -9.68
CA VAL A 71 6.46 2.96 -9.40
C VAL A 71 5.87 2.52 -8.07
N GLN A 72 5.08 1.46 -8.08
CA GLN A 72 4.41 0.89 -6.91
C GLN A 72 4.80 -0.57 -6.78
N MET A 73 4.67 -1.10 -5.56
CA MET A 73 4.81 -2.51 -5.28
C MET A 73 3.71 -2.96 -4.34
N GLU A 74 3.23 -4.18 -4.55
CA GLU A 74 2.15 -4.78 -3.76
C GLU A 74 2.49 -6.25 -3.50
N ALA A 75 2.07 -6.76 -2.35
CA ALA A 75 2.22 -8.17 -1.99
C ALA A 75 0.88 -8.92 -2.03
N ALA A 76 0.94 -10.18 -2.44
CA ALA A 76 -0.19 -11.09 -2.46
C ALA A 76 0.30 -12.54 -2.50
N ALA A 77 -0.31 -13.41 -1.66
CA ALA A 77 -0.08 -14.85 -1.65
C ALA A 77 1.41 -15.29 -1.73
N GLY A 78 2.27 -14.66 -0.93
CA GLY A 78 3.71 -14.97 -0.88
C GLY A 78 4.56 -14.37 -2.01
N PHE A 79 3.95 -13.61 -2.92
CA PHE A 79 4.63 -12.87 -3.97
C PHE A 79 4.60 -11.37 -3.72
N LEU A 80 5.58 -10.68 -4.30
CA LEU A 80 5.63 -9.22 -4.43
C LEU A 80 5.70 -8.89 -5.92
N LEU A 81 4.84 -8.00 -6.41
CA LEU A 81 4.93 -7.46 -7.77
C LEU A 81 5.43 -6.02 -7.70
N VAL A 82 6.37 -5.68 -8.58
CA VAL A 82 6.92 -4.32 -8.71
C VAL A 82 6.72 -3.85 -10.14
N GLY A 83 6.13 -2.66 -10.30
CA GLY A 83 6.06 -1.98 -11.60
C GLY A 83 7.34 -1.21 -11.91
N VAL A 84 7.74 -1.24 -13.17
CA VAL A 84 8.85 -0.46 -13.73
C VAL A 84 8.30 0.38 -14.86
N ARG A 85 8.58 1.68 -14.85
CA ARG A 85 8.18 2.62 -15.90
C ARG A 85 9.42 3.21 -16.57
N ASP A 86 9.22 3.81 -17.74
CA ASP A 86 10.28 4.47 -18.50
C ASP A 86 9.95 5.93 -18.86
N ASP A 87 10.99 6.67 -19.24
CA ASP A 87 10.93 8.08 -19.66
C ASP A 87 10.58 8.27 -21.14
N GLU A 88 10.50 7.17 -21.91
CA GLU A 88 10.16 7.14 -23.35
C GLU A 88 8.71 6.67 -23.59
N ASP A 89 7.81 6.84 -22.61
CA ASP A 89 6.39 6.52 -22.76
C ASP A 89 6.10 5.06 -23.14
N GLY A 90 6.87 4.13 -22.58
CA GLY A 90 6.60 2.70 -22.71
C GLY A 90 7.45 2.04 -23.78
N SER A 91 8.25 2.80 -24.54
CA SER A 91 9.11 2.25 -25.59
C SER A 91 10.46 1.76 -25.09
N PHE A 92 10.72 1.81 -23.78
CA PHE A 92 12.00 1.38 -23.22
C PHE A 92 11.85 0.50 -21.98
N GLN A 93 11.87 -0.82 -22.14
CA GLN A 93 12.00 -1.80 -21.05
C GLN A 93 11.14 -1.53 -19.79
N SER A 94 9.91 -1.06 -19.95
CA SER A 94 8.96 -0.93 -18.85
C SER A 94 8.07 -2.17 -18.70
N GLY A 95 7.40 -2.31 -17.56
CA GLY A 95 6.56 -3.46 -17.26
C GLY A 95 6.61 -3.85 -15.79
N TRP A 96 6.84 -5.13 -15.52
CA TRP A 96 6.76 -5.67 -14.16
C TRP A 96 7.83 -6.70 -13.83
N VAL A 97 8.09 -6.83 -12.53
CA VAL A 97 8.96 -7.85 -11.94
C VAL A 97 8.19 -8.54 -10.82
N LEU A 98 8.06 -9.86 -10.89
CA LEU A 98 7.41 -10.70 -9.89
C LEU A 98 8.45 -11.43 -9.06
N ILE A 99 8.37 -11.26 -7.74
CA ILE A 99 9.31 -11.76 -6.75
C ILE A 99 8.61 -12.80 -5.87
N ASP A 100 9.25 -13.95 -5.68
CA ASP A 100 8.94 -14.89 -4.61
C ASP A 100 9.60 -14.38 -3.33
N THR A 101 8.81 -14.12 -2.30
CA THR A 101 9.25 -13.41 -1.09
C THR A 101 10.07 -14.31 -0.16
N GLY A 102 9.97 -15.63 -0.31
CA GLY A 102 10.55 -16.61 0.61
C GLY A 102 9.92 -16.62 2.00
N VAL A 103 8.77 -15.97 2.17
CA VAL A 103 7.98 -15.99 3.41
C VAL A 103 6.74 -16.85 3.20
N VAL A 104 6.54 -17.81 4.10
CA VAL A 104 5.41 -18.76 4.05
C VAL A 104 4.56 -18.60 5.30
N GLU A 105 3.27 -18.44 5.10
CA GLU A 105 2.25 -18.51 6.13
C GLU A 105 1.68 -19.93 6.20
N GLU A 106 1.55 -20.47 7.41
CA GLU A 106 0.75 -21.65 7.71
C GLU A 106 -0.34 -21.24 8.71
N GLU A 107 -1.57 -21.10 8.21
CA GLU A 107 -2.72 -20.65 8.99
C GLU A 107 -3.31 -21.80 9.83
N HIS A 108 -3.56 -21.54 11.13
CA HIS A 108 -4.21 -22.45 12.08
C HIS A 108 -5.59 -21.94 12.54
N GLY A 109 -6.12 -20.91 11.87
CA GLY A 109 -7.43 -20.31 12.10
C GLY A 109 -7.44 -19.15 13.11
N ASP A 110 -6.90 -19.35 14.31
CA ASP A 110 -6.79 -18.28 15.33
C ASP A 110 -5.40 -17.62 15.39
N HIS A 111 -4.41 -18.23 14.75
CA HIS A 111 -3.07 -17.72 14.56
C HIS A 111 -2.44 -18.31 13.30
N SER A 112 -1.31 -17.74 12.90
CA SER A 112 -0.50 -18.25 11.80
C SER A 112 0.93 -18.53 12.26
N HIS A 113 1.52 -19.59 11.73
CA HIS A 113 2.96 -19.81 11.79
C HIS A 113 3.63 -19.18 10.59
N TRP A 114 4.73 -18.46 10.84
CA TRP A 114 5.48 -17.78 9.80
C TRP A 114 6.86 -18.40 9.65
N TYR A 115 7.22 -18.74 8.41
CA TYR A 115 8.49 -19.33 8.05
C TYR A 115 9.21 -18.48 7.00
N TYR A 116 10.50 -18.25 7.22
CA TYR A 116 11.38 -17.48 6.33
C TYR A 116 12.32 -18.47 5.65
N THR A 117 11.81 -19.15 4.63
CA THR A 117 12.37 -20.42 4.13
C THR A 117 13.58 -20.22 3.23
N HIS A 118 13.66 -19.08 2.53
CA HIS A 118 14.81 -18.70 1.70
C HIS A 118 14.88 -17.18 1.50
N ALA A 119 15.97 -16.69 0.90
CA ALA A 119 16.07 -15.32 0.42
C ALA A 119 15.08 -15.08 -0.75
N PRO A 120 14.51 -13.88 -0.89
CA PRO A 120 13.63 -13.55 -2.00
C PRO A 120 14.39 -13.55 -3.33
N ARG A 121 13.67 -13.87 -4.40
CA ARG A 121 14.23 -13.95 -5.76
C ARG A 121 13.17 -13.63 -6.80
N VAL A 122 13.61 -13.11 -7.94
CA VAL A 122 12.74 -12.95 -9.11
C VAL A 122 12.31 -14.31 -9.64
N ARG A 123 11.00 -14.47 -9.88
CA ARG A 123 10.41 -15.65 -10.53
C ARG A 123 10.11 -15.41 -12.00
N ALA A 124 9.72 -14.20 -12.33
CA ALA A 124 9.49 -13.76 -13.69
C ALA A 124 9.55 -12.24 -13.78
N SER A 125 9.91 -11.74 -14.94
CA SER A 125 9.79 -10.32 -15.28
C SER A 125 9.27 -10.18 -16.70
N LEU A 126 8.65 -9.05 -17.02
CA LEU A 126 8.35 -8.67 -18.39
C LEU A 126 8.63 -7.18 -18.52
N LEU A 127 9.81 -6.84 -19.04
CA LEU A 127 10.30 -5.48 -19.21
C LEU A 127 10.59 -5.27 -20.70
N ASP A 128 9.59 -4.82 -21.45
CA ASP A 128 9.68 -4.64 -22.89
C ASP A 128 8.88 -3.42 -23.38
N GLU A 129 9.06 -3.07 -24.65
CA GLU A 129 8.46 -1.88 -25.28
C GLU A 129 6.93 -1.99 -25.45
N LYS A 130 6.31 -3.09 -24.98
CA LYS A 130 4.89 -3.41 -25.19
C LYS A 130 4.14 -3.63 -23.88
N GLN A 131 4.64 -3.10 -22.77
CA GLN A 131 3.90 -3.07 -21.50
C GLN A 131 3.20 -1.73 -21.23
N GLY A 132 3.38 -0.72 -22.09
CA GLY A 132 2.51 0.46 -22.08
C GLY A 132 2.75 1.42 -20.91
N ASN A 133 4.01 1.57 -20.49
CA ASN A 133 4.47 2.47 -19.42
C ASN A 133 3.63 2.42 -18.13
N PRO A 134 3.86 1.41 -17.27
CA PRO A 134 3.10 1.25 -16.04
C PRO A 134 3.13 2.46 -15.12
N ALA A 135 2.00 2.81 -14.51
CA ALA A 135 1.91 3.94 -13.59
C ALA A 135 1.45 3.56 -12.18
N HIS A 136 0.44 2.70 -12.09
CA HIS A 136 -0.13 2.24 -10.82
C HIS A 136 -0.24 0.73 -10.77
N LEU A 137 -0.02 0.18 -9.59
CA LEU A 137 -0.22 -1.22 -9.26
C LEU A 137 -1.32 -1.32 -8.21
N TYR A 138 -2.32 -2.14 -8.48
CA TYR A 138 -3.42 -2.43 -7.57
C TYR A 138 -3.38 -3.90 -7.17
N CYS A 139 -3.78 -4.19 -5.93
CA CYS A 139 -4.04 -5.53 -5.45
C CYS A 139 -5.49 -5.62 -4.99
N TYR A 140 -6.27 -6.49 -5.64
CA TYR A 140 -7.65 -6.76 -5.24
C TYR A 140 -7.82 -8.26 -5.03
N GLU A 141 -8.18 -8.65 -3.81
CA GLU A 141 -8.40 -10.05 -3.41
C GLU A 141 -7.21 -10.96 -3.81
N ASP A 142 -5.99 -10.55 -3.48
CA ASP A 142 -4.73 -11.25 -3.80
C ASP A 142 -4.40 -11.37 -5.30
N VAL A 143 -5.03 -10.58 -6.18
CA VAL A 143 -4.71 -10.51 -7.61
C VAL A 143 -4.12 -9.14 -7.94
N PHE A 144 -3.01 -9.15 -8.69
CA PHE A 144 -2.35 -7.93 -9.13
C PHE A 144 -2.96 -7.40 -10.41
N TYR A 145 -3.09 -6.07 -10.49
CA TYR A 145 -3.52 -5.34 -11.68
C TYR A 145 -2.61 -4.13 -11.88
N LEU A 146 -1.81 -4.15 -12.94
CA LEU A 146 -0.87 -3.09 -13.26
C LEU A 146 -1.45 -2.22 -14.39
N ALA A 147 -1.69 -0.94 -14.12
CA ALA A 147 -2.16 0.03 -15.10
C ALA A 147 -1.08 0.31 -16.15
N ASN A 148 -1.39 0.07 -17.42
CA ASN A 148 -0.52 0.28 -18.58
C ASN A 148 -1.02 1.52 -19.35
N ASP A 149 -0.71 2.71 -18.83
CA ASP A 149 -1.28 4.00 -19.24
C ASP A 149 -1.21 4.27 -20.75
N ARG A 150 -0.15 3.81 -21.43
CA ARG A 150 0.09 4.03 -22.86
C ARG A 150 -0.53 2.96 -23.76
N MET A 151 -1.03 1.87 -23.18
CA MET A 151 -1.75 0.81 -23.91
C MET A 151 -3.26 0.83 -23.71
N ASN A 152 -3.78 1.78 -22.93
CA ASN A 152 -5.22 1.89 -22.63
C ASN A 152 -5.77 0.58 -22.05
N GLY A 153 -5.12 0.08 -21.00
CA GLY A 153 -5.48 -1.16 -20.33
C GLY A 153 -4.60 -1.45 -19.13
N TYR A 154 -4.68 -2.67 -18.64
CA TYR A 154 -3.93 -3.11 -17.47
C TYR A 154 -3.56 -4.59 -17.58
N THR A 155 -2.42 -4.96 -17.01
CA THR A 155 -1.97 -6.34 -16.91
C THR A 155 -2.50 -6.95 -15.61
N ARG A 156 -3.24 -8.06 -15.71
CA ARG A 156 -3.67 -8.91 -14.60
C ARG A 156 -2.65 -10.02 -14.37
N ILE A 157 -2.26 -10.25 -13.13
CA ILE A 157 -1.43 -11.39 -12.72
C ILE A 157 -2.06 -12.01 -11.48
N ASP A 158 -2.40 -13.29 -11.56
CA ASP A 158 -3.03 -14.03 -10.47
C ASP A 158 -2.03 -14.99 -9.80
N PRO A 159 -1.50 -14.62 -8.61
CA PRO A 159 -0.60 -15.46 -7.84
C PRO A 159 -1.11 -16.88 -7.61
N SER A 160 -2.42 -17.10 -7.42
CA SER A 160 -2.95 -18.45 -7.16
C SER A 160 -2.85 -19.38 -8.37
N SER A 161 -2.62 -18.82 -9.55
CA SER A 161 -2.37 -19.59 -10.76
C SER A 161 -0.92 -20.06 -10.89
N ILE A 162 0.02 -19.54 -10.08
CA ILE A 162 1.46 -19.79 -10.19
C ILE A 162 1.88 -20.95 -9.28
N SER A 163 2.48 -21.97 -9.88
CA SER A 163 3.05 -23.14 -9.21
C SER A 163 4.55 -22.93 -8.90
N PRO A 164 5.08 -23.57 -7.85
CA PRO A 164 6.53 -23.65 -7.62
C PRO A 164 7.32 -24.22 -8.82
N MET A 165 6.68 -25.05 -9.66
CA MET A 165 7.31 -25.65 -10.84
C MET A 165 7.28 -24.77 -12.09
N ASP A 166 6.52 -23.67 -12.08
CA ASP A 166 6.49 -22.77 -13.23
C ASP A 166 7.82 -22.04 -13.38
N ASN A 167 8.36 -22.11 -14.60
CA ASN A 167 9.46 -21.28 -15.03
C ASN A 167 8.97 -19.87 -15.44
N GLU A 168 9.90 -18.97 -15.72
CA GLU A 168 9.60 -17.60 -16.09
C GLU A 168 8.65 -17.49 -17.31
N GLU A 169 8.85 -18.29 -18.35
CA GLU A 169 8.00 -18.27 -19.55
C GLU A 169 6.55 -18.70 -19.24
N ALA A 170 6.38 -19.73 -18.42
CA ALA A 170 5.06 -20.18 -17.99
C ALA A 170 4.33 -19.12 -17.18
N ILE A 171 5.03 -18.40 -16.29
CA ILE A 171 4.46 -17.31 -15.51
C ILE A 171 4.07 -16.13 -16.42
N ARG A 172 4.93 -15.73 -17.36
CA ARG A 172 4.62 -14.66 -18.33
C ARG A 172 3.36 -14.96 -19.13
N LYS A 173 3.11 -16.22 -19.50
CA LYS A 173 1.89 -16.64 -20.22
C LYS A 173 0.60 -16.57 -19.38
N LYS A 174 0.73 -16.51 -18.05
CA LYS A 174 -0.39 -16.33 -17.11
C LYS A 174 -0.71 -14.86 -16.84
N ALA A 175 0.17 -13.94 -17.23
CA ALA A 175 -0.14 -12.52 -17.21
C ALA A 175 -1.07 -12.19 -18.38
N GLU A 176 -2.15 -11.46 -18.11
CA GLU A 176 -3.21 -11.19 -19.07
C GLU A 176 -3.40 -9.68 -19.24
N PHE A 177 -3.28 -9.19 -20.47
CA PHE A 177 -3.62 -7.80 -20.77
C PHE A 177 -5.14 -7.64 -20.98
N ILE A 178 -5.72 -6.66 -20.30
CA ILE A 178 -7.14 -6.33 -20.33
C ILE A 178 -7.29 -4.86 -20.77
N PRO A 179 -8.04 -4.56 -21.84
CA PRO A 179 -8.23 -3.19 -22.29
C PRO A 179 -9.20 -2.41 -21.39
N GLY A 180 -8.99 -1.10 -21.29
CA GLY A 180 -9.84 -0.17 -20.57
C GLY A 180 -9.06 1.00 -19.94
N GLY A 181 -9.68 2.18 -19.90
CA GLY A 181 -9.06 3.40 -19.38
C GLY A 181 -8.02 3.98 -20.35
N GLY A 182 -7.40 5.10 -19.98
CA GLY A 182 -6.32 5.67 -20.79
C GLY A 182 -5.64 6.90 -20.19
N GLY A 183 -4.37 7.08 -20.58
CA GLY A 183 -3.53 8.25 -20.28
C GLY A 183 -2.98 8.28 -18.85
N HIS A 184 -3.84 8.07 -17.86
CA HIS A 184 -3.48 7.85 -16.46
C HIS A 184 -4.60 7.04 -15.78
N ILE A 185 -4.41 5.72 -15.71
CA ILE A 185 -5.47 4.78 -15.38
C ILE A 185 -5.55 4.60 -13.88
N THR A 186 -6.74 4.89 -13.33
CA THR A 186 -7.13 4.40 -12.01
C THR A 186 -8.13 3.26 -12.13
N LEU A 187 -8.01 2.27 -11.25
CA LEU A 187 -8.68 0.99 -11.39
C LEU A 187 -9.33 0.54 -10.08
N ALA A 188 -10.56 0.09 -10.19
CA ALA A 188 -11.24 -0.69 -9.17
C ALA A 188 -11.68 -2.03 -9.75
N VAL A 189 -11.42 -3.14 -9.05
CA VAL A 189 -11.84 -4.48 -9.50
C VAL A 189 -12.77 -5.10 -8.48
N VAL A 190 -13.99 -5.42 -8.92
CA VAL A 190 -15.06 -5.99 -8.09
C VAL A 190 -15.11 -7.51 -8.26
N ASN A 191 -15.03 -8.25 -7.16
CA ASN A 191 -15.26 -9.70 -7.11
C ASN A 191 -14.42 -10.49 -8.13
N LYS A 192 -13.16 -10.08 -8.36
CA LYS A 192 -12.26 -10.59 -9.42
C LYS A 192 -12.90 -10.76 -10.80
N SER A 193 -13.95 -10.02 -11.11
CA SER A 193 -14.80 -10.28 -12.28
C SER A 193 -15.04 -9.05 -13.15
N LEU A 194 -15.11 -7.87 -12.56
CA LEU A 194 -15.36 -6.61 -13.28
C LEU A 194 -14.34 -5.55 -12.90
N GLY A 195 -13.62 -5.03 -13.89
CA GLY A 195 -12.69 -3.92 -13.72
C GLY A 195 -13.31 -2.62 -14.22
N PHE A 196 -13.19 -1.57 -13.42
CA PHE A 196 -13.63 -0.21 -13.70
C PHE A 196 -12.40 0.67 -13.85
N SER A 197 -12.08 1.05 -15.08
CA SER A 197 -10.82 1.73 -15.44
C SER A 197 -11.09 3.13 -15.98
N SER A 198 -10.40 4.12 -15.41
CA SER A 198 -10.68 5.54 -15.69
C SER A 198 -9.89 6.11 -16.86
N TRP A 199 -10.45 7.15 -17.46
CA TRP A 199 -9.73 8.09 -18.31
C TRP A 199 -9.41 9.38 -17.56
N ILE A 200 -8.19 9.88 -17.72
CA ILE A 200 -7.71 11.07 -17.01
C ILE A 200 -8.23 12.40 -17.59
N ASP A 201 -8.76 12.36 -18.81
CA ASP A 201 -9.21 13.54 -19.54
C ASP A 201 -10.15 14.42 -18.69
N ARG A 202 -9.80 15.71 -18.61
CA ARG A 202 -10.64 16.72 -17.93
C ARG A 202 -11.75 17.23 -18.84
N GLU A 203 -11.52 17.21 -20.14
CA GLU A 203 -12.40 17.73 -21.18
C GLU A 203 -12.39 16.82 -22.42
N GLY A 204 -13.30 17.03 -23.35
CA GLY A 204 -13.39 16.23 -24.58
C GLY A 204 -14.15 14.90 -24.41
N PRO A 205 -14.04 13.98 -25.39
CA PRO A 205 -14.90 12.79 -25.46
C PRO A 205 -14.67 11.79 -24.32
N ASN A 206 -13.46 11.78 -23.72
CA ASN A 206 -13.13 10.91 -22.60
C ASN A 206 -13.36 11.57 -21.23
N LYS A 207 -13.92 12.79 -21.17
CA LYS A 207 -14.19 13.49 -19.92
C LYS A 207 -15.04 12.64 -18.98
N GLY A 208 -14.47 12.29 -17.82
CA GLY A 208 -15.16 11.50 -16.80
C GLY A 208 -15.42 10.06 -17.22
N ARG A 209 -14.84 9.59 -18.33
CA ARG A 209 -15.11 8.26 -18.86
C ARG A 209 -14.53 7.19 -17.93
N VAL A 210 -15.34 6.17 -17.69
CA VAL A 210 -14.97 4.93 -17.02
C VAL A 210 -15.33 3.78 -17.94
N ASP A 211 -14.35 2.93 -18.26
CA ASP A 211 -14.55 1.69 -19.00
C ASP A 211 -14.77 0.54 -18.03
N VAL A 212 -15.75 -0.31 -18.35
CA VAL A 212 -16.05 -1.52 -17.60
C VAL A 212 -15.68 -2.74 -18.44
N THR A 213 -14.83 -3.58 -17.86
CA THR A 213 -14.28 -4.74 -18.56
C THR A 213 -14.39 -6.00 -17.69
N PRO A 214 -14.95 -7.10 -18.21
CA PRO A 214 -14.90 -8.39 -17.55
C PRO A 214 -13.46 -8.91 -17.46
N VAL A 215 -12.93 -9.07 -16.25
CA VAL A 215 -11.50 -9.42 -16.05
C VAL A 215 -11.23 -10.92 -16.10
N ASN A 216 -12.28 -11.76 -16.03
CA ASN A 216 -12.19 -13.21 -16.10
C ASN A 216 -12.70 -13.78 -17.45
N SER A 217 -13.13 -12.91 -18.37
CA SER A 217 -13.70 -13.35 -19.64
C SER A 217 -12.59 -13.60 -20.66
N SER A 218 -12.80 -14.59 -21.54
CA SER A 218 -11.94 -14.78 -22.72
C SER A 218 -12.07 -13.63 -23.72
N SER A 219 -13.10 -12.79 -23.59
CA SER A 219 -13.31 -11.61 -24.44
C SER A 219 -12.48 -10.44 -23.91
N ARG A 220 -11.36 -10.18 -24.57
CA ARG A 220 -10.43 -9.09 -24.23
C ARG A 220 -10.92 -7.76 -24.79
N LYS A 221 -12.10 -7.29 -24.36
CA LYS A 221 -12.71 -6.06 -24.85
C LYS A 221 -13.39 -5.29 -23.72
N VAL A 222 -13.40 -3.96 -23.84
CA VAL A 222 -14.30 -3.12 -23.05
C VAL A 222 -15.74 -3.50 -23.39
N ASP A 223 -16.51 -3.79 -22.36
CA ASP A 223 -17.88 -4.28 -22.51
C ASP A 223 -18.87 -3.10 -22.55
N SER A 224 -18.67 -2.13 -21.67
CA SER A 224 -19.43 -0.87 -21.64
C SER A 224 -18.58 0.29 -21.11
N SER A 225 -19.06 1.51 -21.32
CA SER A 225 -18.44 2.72 -20.78
C SER A 225 -19.53 3.69 -20.32
N PHE A 226 -19.22 4.52 -19.32
CA PHE A 226 -20.08 5.62 -18.87
C PHE A 226 -19.24 6.84 -18.49
N ASN A 227 -19.88 7.99 -18.30
CA ASN A 227 -19.21 9.24 -17.97
C ASN A 227 -19.70 9.80 -16.63
N LEU A 228 -18.76 10.11 -15.75
CA LEU A 228 -19.00 10.88 -14.53
C LEU A 228 -19.31 12.35 -14.85
N PRO A 229 -19.99 13.09 -13.94
CA PRO A 229 -20.30 14.50 -14.12
C PRO A 229 -19.08 15.41 -14.37
N SER A 230 -17.90 15.03 -13.87
CA SER A 230 -16.65 15.74 -14.10
C SER A 230 -15.50 14.79 -14.45
N GLY A 231 -14.52 15.28 -15.21
CA GLY A 231 -13.34 14.53 -15.62
C GLY A 231 -12.18 14.64 -14.64
N GLY A 232 -10.96 14.30 -15.09
CA GLY A 232 -9.77 14.35 -14.24
C GLY A 232 -9.80 13.34 -13.10
N ILE A 233 -10.31 12.14 -13.39
CA ILE A 233 -10.40 11.03 -12.44
C ILE A 233 -8.98 10.61 -12.06
N HIS A 234 -8.68 10.61 -10.76
CA HIS A 234 -7.33 10.33 -10.26
C HIS A 234 -7.30 9.28 -9.16
N GLY A 235 -8.44 8.66 -8.86
CA GLY A 235 -8.55 7.59 -7.89
C GLY A 235 -9.79 6.78 -8.16
N ALA A 236 -9.67 5.46 -8.01
CA ALA A 236 -10.79 4.54 -8.03
C ALA A 236 -10.57 3.47 -6.96
N THR A 237 -11.64 3.03 -6.30
CA THR A 237 -11.61 1.88 -5.40
C THR A 237 -12.99 1.23 -5.35
N THR A 238 -13.09 0.07 -4.70
CA THR A 238 -14.35 -0.62 -4.50
C THR A 238 -14.47 -1.15 -3.08
N LEU A 239 -15.70 -1.10 -2.54
CA LEU A 239 -16.04 -1.69 -1.26
C LEU A 239 -17.57 -1.91 -1.19
N HIS A 240 -18.02 -3.02 -0.60
CA HIS A 240 -19.45 -3.34 -0.45
C HIS A 240 -20.25 -3.26 -1.78
N ASN A 241 -19.69 -3.80 -2.86
CA ASN A 241 -20.24 -3.75 -4.22
C ASN A 241 -20.48 -2.33 -4.76
N LYS A 242 -19.87 -1.29 -4.17
CA LYS A 242 -19.86 0.06 -4.71
C LYS A 242 -18.49 0.37 -5.26
N VAL A 243 -18.45 1.06 -6.40
CA VAL A 243 -17.21 1.57 -6.98
C VAL A 243 -17.17 3.07 -6.81
N PHE A 244 -16.10 3.58 -6.19
CA PHE A 244 -15.90 4.99 -5.90
C PHE A 244 -14.84 5.56 -6.83
N PHE A 245 -15.05 6.80 -7.27
CA PHE A 245 -14.20 7.53 -8.20
C PHE A 245 -13.90 8.93 -7.65
N ALA A 246 -12.69 9.42 -7.90
CA ALA A 246 -12.22 10.75 -7.50
C ALA A 246 -12.06 11.67 -8.71
N PRO A 247 -13.15 12.22 -9.27
CA PRO A 247 -13.08 13.19 -10.35
C PRO A 247 -12.64 14.58 -9.84
N ALA A 248 -12.72 15.61 -10.69
CA ALA A 248 -12.32 16.96 -10.32
C ALA A 248 -13.24 17.64 -9.28
N ASP A 249 -14.47 17.14 -9.07
CA ASP A 249 -15.44 17.65 -8.12
C ASP A 249 -15.98 16.53 -7.23
N GLY A 250 -15.60 16.55 -5.95
CA GLY A 250 -16.10 15.61 -4.94
C GLY A 250 -15.70 14.16 -5.19
N ILE A 251 -16.60 13.25 -4.86
CA ILE A 251 -16.49 11.81 -5.08
C ILE A 251 -17.73 11.34 -5.81
N CYS A 252 -17.57 10.48 -6.82
CA CYS A 252 -18.70 9.81 -7.44
C CYS A 252 -18.69 8.32 -7.06
N TRP A 253 -19.85 7.69 -6.99
CA TRP A 253 -19.93 6.24 -6.86
C TRP A 253 -21.07 5.63 -7.66
N VAL A 254 -20.93 4.35 -7.98
CA VAL A 254 -21.94 3.52 -8.64
C VAL A 254 -22.11 2.21 -7.90
N ASP A 255 -23.32 1.63 -7.95
CA ASP A 255 -23.58 0.28 -7.46
C ASP A 255 -23.21 -0.74 -8.55
N ALA A 256 -22.33 -1.68 -8.22
CA ALA A 256 -21.87 -2.76 -9.08
C ALA A 256 -22.56 -4.11 -8.80
N SER A 257 -23.47 -4.18 -7.82
CA SER A 257 -24.13 -5.44 -7.42
C SER A 257 -24.95 -6.10 -8.53
N ASN A 258 -25.54 -5.30 -9.41
CA ASN A 258 -26.36 -5.77 -10.54
C ASN A 258 -25.67 -5.58 -11.89
N TRP A 259 -24.35 -5.36 -11.90
CA TRP A 259 -23.63 -5.14 -13.14
C TRP A 259 -23.50 -6.47 -13.91
N HIS A 260 -24.06 -6.49 -15.11
CA HIS A 260 -24.02 -7.64 -16.01
C HIS A 260 -23.55 -7.17 -17.38
N SER A 261 -22.93 -8.08 -18.15
CA SER A 261 -22.33 -7.73 -19.45
C SER A 261 -23.31 -7.17 -20.49
N ASP A 262 -24.61 -7.32 -20.25
CA ASP A 262 -25.67 -6.88 -21.16
C ASP A 262 -26.33 -5.55 -20.68
N HIS A 263 -25.78 -4.89 -19.65
CA HIS A 263 -26.29 -3.59 -19.18
C HIS A 263 -26.15 -2.54 -20.29
N LYS A 264 -27.28 -2.09 -20.85
CA LYS A 264 -27.32 -1.07 -21.90
C LYS A 264 -27.50 0.35 -21.39
N ASP A 265 -28.03 0.48 -20.17
CA ASP A 265 -28.25 1.78 -19.54
C ASP A 265 -27.06 2.13 -18.65
N PRO A 266 -26.59 3.39 -18.68
CA PRO A 266 -25.56 3.83 -17.76
C PRO A 266 -26.03 3.67 -16.31
N PRO A 267 -25.14 3.33 -15.37
CA PRO A 267 -25.52 3.18 -13.98
C PRO A 267 -26.03 4.50 -13.40
N ALA A 268 -26.80 4.42 -12.32
CA ALA A 268 -27.04 5.59 -11.49
C ALA A 268 -25.70 6.06 -10.89
N ILE A 269 -25.30 7.30 -11.20
CA ILE A 269 -24.09 7.91 -10.69
C ILE A 269 -24.47 8.81 -9.51
N HIS A 270 -23.98 8.47 -8.34
CA HIS A 270 -24.18 9.23 -7.11
C HIS A 270 -22.99 10.16 -6.89
N HIS A 271 -23.23 11.38 -6.39
CA HIS A 271 -22.20 12.38 -6.12
C HIS A 271 -22.21 12.79 -4.65
N ILE A 272 -21.04 12.75 -4.03
CA ILE A 272 -20.79 13.22 -2.66
C ILE A 272 -19.95 14.49 -2.77
N SER A 273 -20.53 15.63 -2.35
CA SER A 273 -19.81 16.89 -2.32
C SER A 273 -18.87 16.94 -1.12
N LEU A 274 -17.60 17.28 -1.36
CA LEU A 274 -16.61 17.51 -0.32
C LEU A 274 -16.54 18.99 0.12
N GLY A 275 -17.40 19.85 -0.44
CA GLY A 275 -17.34 21.29 -0.25
C GLY A 275 -16.37 21.99 -1.20
N LYS A 276 -15.98 23.22 -0.87
CA LYS A 276 -15.12 24.08 -1.70
C LYS A 276 -14.06 24.79 -0.87
N MET A 277 -12.92 25.06 -1.51
CA MET A 277 -11.85 25.93 -1.02
C MET A 277 -11.54 26.95 -2.11
N ASP A 278 -11.58 28.25 -1.78
CA ASP A 278 -11.37 29.34 -2.76
C ASP A 278 -12.21 29.20 -4.03
N ASN A 279 -13.50 28.87 -3.87
CA ASN A 279 -14.46 28.57 -4.95
C ASN A 279 -14.14 27.35 -5.82
N LYS A 280 -13.06 26.62 -5.55
CA LYS A 280 -12.73 25.36 -6.23
C LYS A 280 -13.32 24.18 -5.46
N PRO A 281 -13.98 23.23 -6.13
CA PRO A 281 -14.42 21.99 -5.50
C PRO A 281 -13.25 21.27 -4.82
N LEU A 282 -13.51 20.76 -3.62
CA LEU A 282 -12.61 19.82 -2.99
C LEU A 282 -12.71 18.46 -3.69
N ARG A 283 -11.59 17.78 -3.76
CA ARG A 283 -11.43 16.45 -4.37
C ARG A 283 -10.40 15.65 -3.58
N THR A 284 -10.34 14.35 -3.85
CA THR A 284 -9.21 13.50 -3.44
C THR A 284 -8.36 13.10 -4.65
N GLY A 285 -7.14 12.64 -4.38
CA GLY A 285 -6.22 12.08 -5.36
C GLY A 285 -6.09 10.55 -5.27
N SER A 286 -6.61 9.90 -4.22
CA SER A 286 -6.56 8.45 -4.03
C SER A 286 -7.55 7.98 -2.96
N PHE A 287 -7.71 6.67 -2.84
CA PHE A 287 -8.51 6.02 -1.81
C PHE A 287 -7.72 4.89 -1.16
N THR A 288 -8.04 4.61 0.10
CA THR A 288 -7.67 3.39 0.82
C THR A 288 -8.95 2.81 1.43
N THR A 289 -9.11 1.49 1.48
CA THR A 289 -10.26 0.84 2.12
C THR A 289 -9.86 0.20 3.44
N PHE A 290 -10.75 0.26 4.43
CA PHE A 290 -10.53 -0.41 5.71
C PHE A 290 -11.84 -0.63 6.45
N ALA A 291 -12.10 -1.88 6.85
CA ALA A 291 -13.40 -2.31 7.39
C ALA A 291 -14.54 -1.88 6.43
N PRO A 292 -15.71 -1.33 6.84
CA PRO A 292 -16.71 -0.90 5.85
C PRO A 292 -16.42 0.49 5.24
N TYR A 293 -15.27 1.10 5.51
CA TYR A 293 -15.01 2.49 5.12
C TYR A 293 -14.07 2.61 3.91
N VAL A 294 -14.45 3.52 3.00
CA VAL A 294 -13.56 4.11 2.00
C VAL A 294 -12.98 5.39 2.59
N ALA A 295 -11.67 5.48 2.65
CA ALA A 295 -10.96 6.60 3.23
C ALA A 295 -10.14 7.37 2.19
N PHE A 296 -9.95 8.66 2.45
CA PHE A 296 -9.20 9.56 1.59
C PHE A 296 -8.71 10.79 2.35
N THR A 297 -7.72 11.50 1.81
CA THR A 297 -7.36 12.84 2.28
C THR A 297 -7.86 13.90 1.31
N THR A 298 -8.21 15.07 1.83
CA THR A 298 -8.63 16.22 1.02
C THR A 298 -8.23 17.53 1.68
N GLY A 299 -8.29 18.62 0.92
CA GLY A 299 -7.87 19.95 1.38
C GLY A 299 -6.35 20.12 1.46
N SER A 300 -5.93 21.29 1.95
CA SER A 300 -4.52 21.65 2.11
C SER A 300 -4.35 22.54 3.35
N GLY A 301 -3.17 22.50 3.97
CA GLY A 301 -2.87 23.28 5.18
C GLY A 301 -3.89 23.04 6.30
N LYS A 302 -4.43 24.12 6.87
CA LYS A 302 -5.39 24.06 7.99
C LYS A 302 -6.73 23.39 7.63
N GLU A 303 -7.09 23.38 6.36
CA GLU A 303 -8.34 22.81 5.86
C GLU A 303 -8.22 21.33 5.50
N SER A 304 -7.01 20.76 5.59
CA SER A 304 -6.78 19.34 5.36
C SER A 304 -7.58 18.48 6.32
N ALA A 305 -8.13 17.40 5.78
CA ALA A 305 -8.93 16.45 6.53
C ALA A 305 -8.70 15.01 6.04
N LEU A 306 -8.87 14.06 6.96
CA LEU A 306 -9.22 12.69 6.64
C LEU A 306 -10.74 12.63 6.39
N GLY A 307 -11.13 12.06 5.26
CA GLY A 307 -12.51 11.73 4.96
C GLY A 307 -12.75 10.23 5.05
N LEU A 308 -13.87 9.83 5.63
CA LEU A 308 -14.30 8.42 5.73
C LEU A 308 -15.72 8.28 5.18
N ILE A 309 -15.94 7.36 4.26
CA ILE A 309 -17.25 7.03 3.70
C ILE A 309 -17.61 5.60 4.10
N ASP A 310 -18.70 5.42 4.85
CA ASP A 310 -19.22 4.09 5.18
C ASP A 310 -19.93 3.47 3.96
N ALA A 311 -19.21 2.63 3.22
CA ALA A 311 -19.70 2.02 1.99
C ALA A 311 -20.81 0.98 2.22
N SER A 312 -21.04 0.56 3.46
CA SER A 312 -22.13 -0.36 3.81
C SER A 312 -23.51 0.31 3.72
N LYS A 313 -23.57 1.64 3.82
CA LYS A 313 -24.81 2.41 3.70
C LYS A 313 -25.30 2.43 2.25
N SER A 314 -26.62 2.51 2.06
CA SER A 314 -27.24 2.62 0.74
C SER A 314 -27.02 3.99 0.11
N ASP A 315 -27.08 5.05 0.93
CA ASP A 315 -26.77 6.43 0.54
C ASP A 315 -25.67 6.96 1.47
N PRO A 316 -24.41 6.67 1.16
CA PRO A 316 -23.30 7.05 2.02
C PRO A 316 -22.99 8.55 1.93
N ASP A 317 -22.74 9.15 3.09
CA ASP A 317 -22.09 10.45 3.23
C ASP A 317 -20.71 10.26 3.88
N TRP A 318 -19.93 11.33 3.96
CA TRP A 318 -18.57 11.29 4.50
C TRP A 318 -18.45 11.93 5.89
N ILE A 319 -17.63 11.31 6.74
CA ILE A 319 -17.20 11.82 8.03
C ILE A 319 -15.92 12.62 7.79
N ARG A 320 -15.90 13.88 8.23
CA ARG A 320 -14.74 14.77 8.13
C ARG A 320 -13.99 14.83 9.46
N ILE A 321 -12.74 14.40 9.47
CA ILE A 321 -11.83 14.57 10.61
C ILE A 321 -10.74 15.59 10.24
N PRO A 322 -10.74 16.80 10.85
CA PRO A 322 -9.71 17.81 10.59
C PRO A 322 -8.31 17.32 11.01
N LEU A 323 -7.30 17.59 10.16
CA LEU A 323 -5.89 17.29 10.45
C LEU A 323 -5.07 18.54 10.81
N ALA A 324 -5.54 19.73 10.43
CA ALA A 324 -4.91 21.02 10.75
C ALA A 324 -3.39 21.08 10.47
N LEU A 325 -2.97 20.72 9.26
CA LEU A 325 -1.55 20.65 8.88
C LEU A 325 -0.86 22.02 8.99
N ALA A 326 0.44 21.98 9.32
CA ALA A 326 1.32 23.13 9.20
C ALA A 326 1.39 23.63 7.74
N GLU A 327 1.72 24.91 7.57
CA GLU A 327 1.89 25.51 6.25
C GLU A 327 3.01 24.80 5.47
N GLY A 328 2.77 24.53 4.18
CA GLY A 328 3.70 23.79 3.32
C GLY A 328 3.55 22.26 3.38
N ASN A 329 2.95 21.71 4.44
CA ASN A 329 2.74 20.27 4.58
C ASN A 329 1.52 19.78 3.79
N ARG A 330 1.58 18.52 3.37
CA ARG A 330 0.51 17.79 2.69
C ARG A 330 0.26 16.46 3.37
N ALA A 331 -1.01 16.10 3.54
CA ALA A 331 -1.38 14.78 4.05
C ALA A 331 -1.17 13.73 2.96
N VAL A 332 -0.38 12.71 3.26
CA VAL A 332 -0.26 11.50 2.44
C VAL A 332 -1.51 10.62 2.64
N GLY A 333 -1.77 9.69 1.72
CA GLY A 333 -2.85 8.71 1.88
C GLY A 333 -2.77 7.97 3.22
N PRO A 334 -3.92 7.66 3.86
CA PRO A 334 -3.94 7.07 5.18
C PRO A 334 -3.54 5.58 5.16
N TYR A 335 -2.83 5.16 6.21
CA TYR A 335 -2.55 3.75 6.51
C TYR A 335 -3.40 3.31 7.69
N PHE A 336 -3.95 2.10 7.66
CA PHE A 336 -4.87 1.61 8.68
C PHE A 336 -4.40 0.33 9.35
N LEU A 337 -4.72 0.18 10.63
CA LEU A 337 -4.47 -1.04 11.38
C LEU A 337 -5.58 -1.30 12.39
N LYS A 338 -6.08 -2.54 12.47
CA LYS A 338 -6.83 -3.00 13.64
C LYS A 338 -5.84 -3.64 14.62
N PRO A 339 -5.40 -2.95 15.69
CA PRO A 339 -4.51 -3.56 16.68
C PRO A 339 -5.18 -4.76 17.34
N ARG A 340 -4.38 -5.63 17.98
CA ARG A 340 -4.89 -6.79 18.73
C ARG A 340 -5.87 -6.40 19.84
N LYS A 341 -5.75 -5.18 20.38
CA LYS A 341 -6.63 -4.60 21.41
C LYS A 341 -6.80 -3.12 21.15
N GLY A 342 -7.98 -2.58 21.44
CA GLY A 342 -8.30 -1.14 21.33
C GLY A 342 -8.96 -0.74 20.00
N SER A 343 -9.12 0.57 19.83
CA SER A 343 -9.68 1.21 18.64
C SER A 343 -8.87 0.82 17.38
N PRO A 344 -9.52 0.65 16.21
CA PRO A 344 -8.81 0.74 14.94
C PRO A 344 -8.10 2.09 14.82
N LEU A 345 -6.96 2.10 14.14
CA LEU A 345 -6.06 3.24 14.05
C LEU A 345 -5.87 3.67 12.59
N ALA A 346 -5.70 4.97 12.39
CA ALA A 346 -5.23 5.54 11.12
C ALA A 346 -3.93 6.34 11.34
N PHE A 347 -3.03 6.23 10.37
CA PHE A 347 -1.71 6.84 10.36
C PHE A 347 -1.61 7.73 9.11
N ILE A 348 -1.27 9.00 9.30
CA ILE A 348 -1.20 9.99 8.20
C ILE A 348 0.09 10.78 8.32
N PHE A 349 0.94 10.70 7.31
CA PHE A 349 2.15 11.52 7.23
C PHE A 349 1.86 12.91 6.70
N HIS A 350 2.61 13.88 7.22
CA HIS A 350 2.61 15.27 6.84
C HIS A 350 3.89 15.56 6.06
N ASP A 351 3.85 15.28 4.76
CA ASP A 351 5.00 15.35 3.87
C ASP A 351 5.17 16.73 3.26
N HIS A 352 6.40 17.05 2.87
CA HIS A 352 6.72 18.24 2.10
C HIS A 352 8.02 18.06 1.28
N PRO A 353 8.24 18.88 0.25
CA PRO A 353 9.53 18.93 -0.43
C PRO A 353 10.67 19.30 0.52
N ALA A 354 11.89 18.88 0.18
CA ALA A 354 13.09 19.14 1.00
C ALA A 354 13.41 20.64 1.18
N SER A 355 12.84 21.51 0.33
CA SER A 355 13.00 22.96 0.41
C SER A 355 12.14 23.64 1.48
N VAL A 356 11.16 22.93 2.04
CA VAL A 356 10.28 23.46 3.10
C VAL A 356 10.91 23.21 4.46
N ASP A 357 11.10 24.29 5.23
CA ASP A 357 11.63 24.25 6.60
C ASP A 357 10.50 24.04 7.61
N ALA A 358 10.00 22.80 7.66
CA ALA A 358 8.99 22.35 8.60
C ALA A 358 9.36 20.95 9.13
N PRO A 359 8.88 20.56 10.33
CA PRO A 359 8.99 19.18 10.77
C PRO A 359 8.05 18.28 9.95
N ASN A 360 8.56 17.11 9.56
CA ASN A 360 7.71 16.02 9.11
C ASN A 360 7.04 15.39 10.32
N ARG A 361 5.75 15.10 10.20
CA ARG A 361 4.94 14.55 11.28
C ARG A 361 4.14 13.34 10.85
N LEU A 362 3.81 12.52 11.83
CA LEU A 362 2.86 11.44 11.72
C LEU A 362 1.69 11.70 12.67
N THR A 363 0.49 11.85 12.12
CA THR A 363 -0.74 11.92 12.90
C THR A 363 -1.30 10.51 13.08
N LEU A 364 -1.56 10.16 14.34
CA LEU A 364 -2.26 8.94 14.74
C LEU A 364 -3.69 9.29 15.14
N LEU A 365 -4.66 8.64 14.51
CA LEU A 365 -6.08 8.77 14.82
C LEU A 365 -6.62 7.48 15.44
N GLU A 366 -7.49 7.63 16.42
CA GLU A 366 -8.39 6.56 16.87
C GLU A 366 -9.69 6.68 16.09
N LEU A 367 -10.08 5.60 15.42
CA LEU A 367 -11.26 5.59 14.55
C LEU A 367 -12.57 5.26 15.28
N ASP A 368 -12.49 4.56 16.41
CA ASP A 368 -13.65 4.11 17.21
C ASP A 368 -13.27 4.12 18.71
N PRO A 369 -13.01 5.31 19.29
CA PRO A 369 -12.57 5.41 20.67
C PRO A 369 -13.65 4.96 21.66
N ASN A 370 -14.94 5.08 21.33
CA ASN A 370 -16.03 4.61 22.21
C ASN A 370 -16.34 3.10 22.07
N GLY A 371 -15.90 2.44 20.99
CA GLY A 371 -16.05 1.00 20.76
C GLY A 371 -17.45 0.57 20.30
N ASP A 372 -18.25 1.47 19.72
CA ASP A 372 -19.59 1.18 19.21
C ASP A 372 -19.62 0.67 17.75
N GLY A 373 -18.45 0.68 17.08
CA GLY A 373 -18.29 0.25 15.70
C GLY A 373 -18.66 1.29 14.64
N GLN A 374 -19.06 2.50 15.05
CA GLN A 374 -19.39 3.64 14.20
C GLN A 374 -18.31 4.70 14.33
N TRP A 375 -17.62 5.05 13.24
CA TRP A 375 -16.45 5.93 13.31
C TRP A 375 -16.79 7.42 13.32
N ASN A 376 -17.99 7.78 13.79
CA ASN A 376 -18.44 9.19 13.84
C ASN A 376 -17.71 9.99 14.93
N ASP A 377 -17.13 9.31 15.91
CA ASP A 377 -16.31 9.87 16.98
C ASP A 377 -14.80 9.72 16.71
N ALA A 378 -14.42 9.35 15.49
CA ALA A 378 -13.03 9.28 15.07
C ALA A 378 -12.33 10.64 15.29
N GLN A 379 -11.14 10.59 15.91
CA GLN A 379 -10.42 11.79 16.31
C GLN A 379 -8.91 11.58 16.28
N VAL A 380 -8.18 12.69 16.14
CA VAL A 380 -6.74 12.72 16.33
C VAL A 380 -6.42 12.36 17.78
N ALA A 381 -5.61 11.32 17.97
CA ALA A 381 -5.16 10.88 19.28
C ALA A 381 -3.81 11.51 19.64
N GLU A 382 -2.86 11.48 18.70
CA GLU A 382 -1.49 11.96 18.95
C GLU A 382 -0.78 12.34 17.65
N GLU A 383 0.21 13.22 17.75
CA GLU A 383 1.14 13.56 16.65
C GLU A 383 2.57 13.28 17.08
N PHE A 384 3.36 12.75 16.16
CA PHE A 384 4.77 12.43 16.38
C PHE A 384 5.65 13.14 15.36
N ASP A 385 6.79 13.65 15.80
CA ASP A 385 7.86 14.03 14.88
C ASP A 385 8.47 12.75 14.28
N VAL A 386 8.67 12.75 12.96
CA VAL A 386 9.30 11.66 12.22
C VAL A 386 10.53 12.15 11.47
N GLY A 387 11.30 11.23 10.89
CA GLY A 387 12.46 11.59 10.08
C GLY A 387 12.04 12.39 8.85
N LYS A 388 13.00 12.98 8.13
CA LYS A 388 12.68 13.83 6.97
C LYS A 388 12.12 13.03 5.78
N SER A 389 11.09 13.56 5.13
CA SER A 389 10.75 13.22 3.74
C SER A 389 11.71 13.93 2.76
N ARG A 390 11.64 13.56 1.48
CA ARG A 390 12.41 14.18 0.39
C ARG A 390 11.55 14.25 -0.87
N VAL A 391 10.37 14.88 -0.75
CA VAL A 391 9.40 14.84 -1.84
C VAL A 391 9.90 15.56 -3.09
N GLU A 392 10.05 14.80 -4.17
CA GLU A 392 10.39 15.28 -5.51
C GLU A 392 9.44 14.60 -6.51
N GLY A 393 8.47 15.37 -7.05
CA GLY A 393 7.44 14.81 -7.92
C GLY A 393 6.53 13.79 -7.21
N HIS A 394 6.62 12.52 -7.59
CA HIS A 394 5.88 11.39 -7.00
C HIS A 394 6.74 10.51 -6.07
N SER A 395 7.98 10.91 -5.83
CA SER A 395 9.00 10.14 -5.09
C SER A 395 9.36 10.82 -3.77
N GLY A 396 10.04 10.08 -2.89
CA GLY A 396 10.55 10.61 -1.61
C GLY A 396 9.47 10.96 -0.57
N HIS A 397 8.27 10.39 -0.71
CA HIS A 397 7.23 10.38 0.31
C HIS A 397 7.54 9.36 1.40
N HIS A 398 7.05 9.62 2.63
CA HIS A 398 7.00 8.57 3.64
C HIS A 398 6.07 7.43 3.17
N ALA A 399 6.48 6.18 3.39
CA ALA A 399 5.60 5.03 3.24
C ALA A 399 5.62 4.19 4.52
N LEU A 400 4.53 3.48 4.80
CA LEU A 400 4.37 2.66 5.98
C LEU A 400 3.73 1.32 5.65
N ASP A 401 4.15 0.27 6.36
CA ASP A 401 3.45 -1.01 6.39
C ASP A 401 3.56 -1.66 7.79
N PHE A 402 2.77 -2.71 8.05
CA PHE A 402 2.65 -3.35 9.36
C PHE A 402 3.14 -4.80 9.35
N ASP A 403 3.69 -5.28 10.47
CA ASP A 403 3.89 -6.74 10.62
C ASP A 403 2.54 -7.48 10.63
N ALA A 404 2.51 -8.72 10.14
CA ALA A 404 1.28 -9.54 10.16
C ALA A 404 0.76 -9.78 11.59
N ASP A 405 1.66 -9.65 12.57
CA ASP A 405 1.36 -9.72 13.99
C ASP A 405 0.61 -8.49 14.53
N ARG A 406 0.52 -7.38 13.77
CA ARG A 406 -0.16 -6.13 14.14
C ARG A 406 0.38 -5.51 15.42
N ARG A 407 1.68 -5.65 15.64
CA ARG A 407 2.42 -5.14 16.81
C ARG A 407 3.32 -3.97 16.44
N ARG A 408 3.76 -3.90 15.18
CA ARG A 408 4.68 -2.86 14.72
C ARG A 408 4.26 -2.30 13.38
N ALA A 409 4.52 -1.01 13.21
CA ALA A 409 4.57 -0.37 11.91
C ALA A 409 6.03 -0.10 11.54
N PHE A 410 6.32 -0.15 10.25
CA PHE A 410 7.62 0.14 9.66
C PHE A 410 7.41 1.26 8.66
N PHE A 411 8.15 2.36 8.78
CA PHE A 411 8.03 3.45 7.84
C PHE A 411 9.37 4.00 7.39
N THR A 412 9.45 4.43 6.15
CA THR A 412 10.66 4.96 5.52
C THR A 412 10.82 6.44 5.86
N ASN A 413 12.06 6.90 6.00
CA ASN A 413 12.42 8.32 6.09
C ASN A 413 13.36 8.66 4.91
N PRO A 414 12.81 9.00 3.74
CA PRO A 414 13.59 9.17 2.51
C PRO A 414 14.73 10.19 2.60
N GLY A 415 14.54 11.27 3.37
CA GLY A 415 15.53 12.33 3.56
C GLY A 415 16.67 11.97 4.53
N GLU A 416 16.57 10.83 5.21
CA GLU A 416 17.56 10.38 6.20
C GLU A 416 18.17 9.01 5.88
N GLY A 417 17.67 8.29 4.88
CA GLY A 417 18.15 6.95 4.55
C GLY A 417 17.88 5.95 5.68
N THR A 418 16.75 6.07 6.37
CA THR A 418 16.38 5.22 7.51
C THR A 418 15.00 4.59 7.36
N VAL A 419 14.79 3.48 8.08
CA VAL A 419 13.47 2.88 8.34
C VAL A 419 13.23 2.93 9.85
N SER A 420 12.12 3.55 10.26
CA SER A 420 11.67 3.59 11.64
C SER A 420 10.78 2.41 11.97
N VAL A 421 10.85 1.96 13.23
CA VAL A 421 9.96 0.94 13.79
C VAL A 421 9.12 1.57 14.88
N PHE A 422 7.80 1.56 14.69
CA PHE A 422 6.83 2.11 15.63
C PHE A 422 6.13 0.98 16.39
N SER A 423 6.14 1.03 17.71
CA SER A 423 5.39 0.12 18.58
C SER A 423 3.94 0.56 18.64
N ILE A 424 3.03 -0.29 18.16
CA ILE A 424 1.58 -0.01 18.19
C ILE A 424 1.05 0.04 19.62
N ALA A 425 1.58 -0.82 20.50
CA ALA A 425 1.15 -0.89 21.89
C ALA A 425 1.63 0.33 22.70
N ASP A 426 2.86 0.78 22.46
CA ASP A 426 3.47 1.88 23.22
C ASP A 426 3.24 3.25 22.57
N ARG A 427 2.65 3.28 21.36
CA ARG A 427 2.44 4.48 20.53
C ARG A 427 3.69 5.33 20.39
N LYS A 428 4.82 4.71 20.06
CA LYS A 428 6.08 5.43 19.86
C LYS A 428 7.04 4.70 18.93
N THR A 429 7.92 5.46 18.31
CA THR A 429 9.10 4.92 17.62
C THR A 429 10.03 4.26 18.64
N VAL A 430 10.35 3.00 18.40
CA VAL A 430 11.21 2.16 19.27
C VAL A 430 12.57 1.85 18.64
N ALA A 431 12.73 2.09 17.34
CA ALA A 431 14.02 2.03 16.66
C ALA A 431 14.02 2.90 15.40
N ASN A 432 15.20 3.41 15.03
CA ASN A 432 15.49 4.03 13.74
C ASN A 432 16.69 3.30 13.15
N LEU A 433 16.49 2.63 12.01
CA LEU A 433 17.42 1.68 11.43
C LEU A 433 17.96 2.26 10.13
N HIS A 434 19.29 2.38 10.00
CA HIS A 434 19.89 2.94 8.78
C HIS A 434 19.88 1.90 7.65
N VAL A 435 19.44 2.32 6.47
CA VAL A 435 19.39 1.49 5.24
C VAL A 435 20.11 2.15 4.05
N GLY A 436 20.54 3.40 4.20
CA GLY A 436 21.15 4.18 3.12
C GLY A 436 20.14 4.63 2.06
N GLY A 437 20.64 5.33 1.02
CA GLY A 437 19.85 5.74 -0.13
C GLY A 437 18.65 6.63 0.20
N ILE A 438 17.63 6.55 -0.65
CA ILE A 438 16.34 7.24 -0.50
C ILE A 438 15.26 6.15 -0.39
N PRO A 439 15.09 5.51 0.79
CA PRO A 439 14.10 4.47 0.97
C PRO A 439 12.71 5.07 0.80
N SER A 440 11.91 4.55 -0.14
CA SER A 440 10.61 5.11 -0.50
C SER A 440 9.47 4.16 -0.13
N LYS A 441 8.96 3.36 -1.08
CA LYS A 441 7.93 2.35 -0.84
C LYS A 441 8.46 1.28 0.12
N ILE A 442 7.60 0.77 1.00
CA ILE A 442 7.90 -0.33 1.91
C ILE A 442 6.72 -1.31 1.95
N VAL A 443 7.04 -2.60 2.01
CA VAL A 443 6.08 -3.69 2.21
C VAL A 443 6.66 -4.64 3.26
N ALA A 444 5.90 -4.93 4.31
CA ALA A 444 6.23 -5.85 5.39
C ALA A 444 5.46 -7.16 5.20
N ILE A 445 6.20 -8.27 5.17
CA ILE A 445 5.64 -9.60 4.93
C ILE A 445 6.00 -10.51 6.10
N GLY A 446 4.95 -11.05 6.69
CA GLY A 446 5.02 -12.04 7.75
C GLY A 446 4.95 -11.49 9.16
N GLY A 447 4.81 -12.42 10.10
CA GLY A 447 4.84 -12.18 11.53
C GLY A 447 6.04 -12.86 12.19
N ARG A 448 6.05 -12.90 13.52
CA ARG A 448 7.14 -13.48 14.27
C ARG A 448 7.38 -14.93 13.86
N ALA A 449 8.62 -15.24 13.46
CA ALA A 449 9.02 -16.56 13.00
C ALA A 449 8.68 -17.63 14.04
N SER A 450 8.04 -18.70 13.59
CA SER A 450 7.74 -19.88 14.41
C SER A 450 9.01 -20.67 14.72
N GLN A 451 9.02 -21.31 15.88
CA GLN A 451 10.07 -22.26 16.25
C GLN A 451 9.42 -23.64 16.17
N HIS A 452 9.85 -24.44 15.21
CA HIS A 452 9.66 -25.89 15.23
C HIS A 452 11.00 -26.56 14.95
#